data_AF-A0A924VBL0-F1
#
_entry.id   AF-A0A924VBL0-F1
#
_cell.length_a   1.000
_cell.length_b   1.000
_cell.length_c   1.000
_cell.angle_alpha   90.00
_cell.angle_beta   90.00
_cell.angle_gamma   90.00
#
_symmetry.space_group_name_H-M   'P 1'
#
loop_
_entity.id
_entity.type
_entity.pdbx_description
1 polymer ?
#
loop_
_entity_poly.entity_id
_entity_poly.type
_entity_poly.pdbx_seq_one_letter_code
_entity_poly.pdbx_strand_id
1 'polypeptide(L)'
;DGKFTLVEADRQCDWLGGKGGHNNIDIWKLKLDGTGKNYTRLTNFNDYEGGKASNPVVSTDGKYMSFQFANTADPAGVGYGILLYTFGK
;
A
#
# COMPACT_ATOMS: atom_id res chain seq x y z
N ASP A 1 -14.76 -10.84 2.74
CA ASP A 1 -16.06 -11.02 2.05
C ASP A 1 -16.00 -10.69 0.55
N GLY A 2 -14.80 -10.57 -0.06
CA GLY A 2 -14.64 -10.30 -1.49
C GLY A 2 -15.03 -8.90 -1.95
N LYS A 3 -15.42 -7.99 -1.05
CA LYS A 3 -15.84 -6.62 -1.43
C LYS A 3 -14.68 -5.67 -1.66
N PHE A 4 -13.47 -6.04 -1.24
CA PHE A 4 -12.28 -5.21 -1.31
C PHE A 4 -11.06 -6.06 -1.70
N THR A 5 -10.09 -5.40 -2.32
CA THR A 5 -8.74 -5.92 -2.53
C THR A 5 -7.71 -4.89 -2.06
N LEU A 6 -6.50 -5.34 -1.76
CA LEU A 6 -5.36 -4.45 -1.57
C LEU A 6 -4.62 -4.28 -2.88
N VAL A 7 -4.12 -3.07 -3.13
CA VAL A 7 -3.33 -2.72 -4.31
C VAL A 7 -2.18 -1.81 -3.91
N GLU A 8 -1.11 -1.87 -4.69
CA GLU A 8 -0.05 -0.87 -4.69
C GLU A 8 -0.52 0.34 -5.50
N ALA A 9 -0.48 1.53 -4.91
CA ALA A 9 -0.83 2.77 -5.60
C ALA A 9 -0.05 3.96 -5.05
N ASP A 10 0.03 5.00 -5.86
CA ASP A 10 0.81 6.23 -5.66
C ASP A 10 -0.08 7.48 -5.56
N ARG A 11 -1.38 7.28 -5.35
CA ARG A 11 -2.41 8.34 -5.31
C ARG A 11 -2.11 9.47 -4.33
N GLN A 12 -1.29 9.22 -3.30
CA GLN A 12 -0.87 10.26 -2.37
C GLN A 12 -0.02 11.35 -3.02
N CYS A 13 0.63 11.06 -4.15
CA CYS A 13 1.37 12.07 -4.92
C CYS A 13 0.44 13.21 -5.40
N ASP A 14 -0.86 12.95 -5.57
CA ASP A 14 -1.83 13.95 -6.03
C ASP A 14 -2.00 15.10 -5.01
N TRP A 15 -1.75 14.85 -3.72
CA TRP A 15 -1.89 15.87 -2.67
C TRP A 15 -0.61 16.15 -1.87
N LEU A 16 0.33 15.20 -1.76
CA LEU A 16 1.67 15.43 -1.18
C LEU A 16 2.61 16.12 -2.19
N GLY A 17 2.28 16.05 -3.48
CA GLY A 17 3.18 16.42 -4.56
C GLY A 17 4.17 15.29 -4.89
N GLY A 18 5.03 15.54 -5.88
CA GLY A 18 5.99 14.57 -6.40
C GLY A 18 5.53 13.88 -7.70
N LYS A 19 6.38 12.99 -8.21
CA LYS A 19 6.11 12.26 -9.46
C LYS A 19 5.49 10.90 -9.13
N GLY A 20 4.27 10.67 -9.62
CA GLY A 20 3.64 9.35 -9.57
C GLY A 20 4.52 8.26 -10.21
N GLY A 21 4.43 7.05 -9.68
CA GLY A 21 5.13 5.87 -10.15
C GLY A 21 5.45 4.88 -9.05
N HIS A 22 6.01 3.74 -9.47
CA HIS A 22 6.38 2.61 -8.61
C HIS A 22 7.33 2.95 -7.44
N ASN A 23 8.05 4.08 -7.52
CA ASN A 23 8.92 4.55 -6.45
C ASN A 23 8.14 5.12 -5.27
N ASN A 24 6.90 5.57 -5.48
CA ASN A 24 6.08 6.23 -4.48
C ASN A 24 4.83 5.41 -4.15
N ILE A 25 4.97 4.09 -4.02
CA ILE A 25 3.84 3.22 -3.68
C ILE A 25 3.64 3.15 -2.17
N ASP A 26 2.38 3.23 -1.78
CA ASP A 26 1.89 2.72 -0.51
C ASP A 26 0.82 1.65 -0.76
N ILE A 27 0.35 1.02 0.30
CA ILE A 27 -0.73 0.04 0.22
C ILE A 27 -2.06 0.73 0.38
N TRP A 28 -2.97 0.40 -0.54
CA TRP A 28 -4.30 0.96 -0.63
C TRP A 28 -5.35 -0.15 -0.66
N LYS A 29 -6.48 0.11 0.01
CA LYS A 29 -7.69 -0.71 -0.07
C LYS A 29 -8.60 -0.17 -1.16
N LEU A 30 -8.91 -1.00 -2.16
CA LEU A 30 -9.83 -0.70 -3.25
C LEU A 30 -11.14 -1.48 -3.06
N LYS A 31 -12.28 -0.79 -3.15
CA LYS A 31 -13.59 -1.45 -3.23
C LYS A 31 -13.82 -2.03 -4.62
N LEU A 32 -14.24 -3.30 -4.67
CA LEU A 32 -14.55 -4.01 -5.90
C LEU A 32 -16.02 -3.80 -6.31
N ASP A 33 -16.38 -2.55 -6.61
CA ASP A 33 -17.74 -2.17 -7.05
C ASP A 33 -17.81 -1.72 -8.52
N GLY A 34 -16.74 -1.96 -9.29
CA GLY A 34 -16.66 -1.62 -10.72
C GLY A 34 -16.42 -0.14 -11.02
N THR A 35 -16.44 0.75 -10.01
CA THR A 35 -16.27 2.19 -10.25
C THR A 35 -14.82 2.62 -10.36
N GLY A 36 -13.90 1.90 -9.70
CA GLY A 36 -12.50 2.33 -9.59
C GLY A 36 -12.33 3.67 -8.88
N LYS A 37 -13.24 4.04 -7.96
CA LYS A 37 -13.20 5.33 -7.25
C LYS A 37 -12.99 5.22 -5.74
N ASN A 38 -13.42 4.12 -5.14
CA ASN A 38 -13.45 3.95 -3.69
C ASN A 38 -12.14 3.34 -3.18
N TYR A 39 -11.23 4.22 -2.76
CA TYR A 39 -9.92 3.88 -2.22
C TYR A 39 -9.75 4.37 -0.77
N THR A 40 -8.96 3.64 0.00
CA THR A 40 -8.51 4.06 1.34
C THR A 40 -7.02 3.73 1.48
N ARG A 41 -6.19 4.73 1.77
CA ARG A 41 -4.75 4.51 2.02
C ARG A 41 -4.58 3.80 3.37
N LEU A 42 -3.78 2.74 3.42
CA LEU A 42 -3.57 1.93 4.62
C LEU A 42 -2.19 2.13 5.26
N THR A 43 -1.18 2.45 4.45
CA THR A 43 0.18 2.72 4.90
C THR A 43 0.63 4.13 4.51
N ASN A 44 1.59 4.65 5.26
CA ASN A 44 2.04 6.05 5.17
C ASN A 44 3.56 6.14 5.05
N PHE A 45 4.23 5.11 4.52
CA PHE A 45 5.70 5.12 4.44
C PHE A 45 6.20 6.21 3.51
N ASN A 46 5.43 6.51 2.46
CA ASN A 46 5.76 7.57 1.52
C ASN A 46 5.55 8.99 2.09
N ASP A 47 5.05 9.13 3.32
CA ASP A 47 5.04 10.42 4.03
C ASP A 47 6.44 10.77 4.57
N TYR A 48 7.38 9.82 4.54
CA TYR A 48 8.76 9.98 4.99
C TYR A 48 9.74 9.70 3.85
N GLU A 49 10.83 10.46 3.81
CA GLU A 49 11.85 10.34 2.77
C GLU A 49 12.39 8.90 2.68
N GLY A 50 12.45 8.38 1.46
CA GLY A 50 12.96 7.05 1.19
C GLY A 50 11.99 5.91 1.54
N GLY A 51 10.81 6.16 2.11
CA GLY A 51 9.86 5.11 2.47
C GLY A 51 8.91 4.72 1.35
N LYS A 52 8.74 3.40 1.13
CA LYS A 52 7.60 2.83 0.39
C LYS A 52 7.15 1.50 1.00
N ALA A 53 5.90 1.12 0.73
CA ALA A 53 5.32 -0.14 1.17
C ALA A 53 4.74 -0.91 -0.02
N SER A 54 5.05 -2.20 -0.11
CA SER A 54 4.68 -3.03 -1.27
C SER A 54 4.26 -4.44 -0.89
N ASN A 55 3.80 -5.19 -1.88
CA ASN A 55 3.52 -6.62 -1.84
C ASN A 55 2.62 -7.04 -0.64
N PRO A 56 1.44 -6.42 -0.49
CA PRO A 56 0.53 -6.78 0.59
C PRO A 56 -0.06 -8.19 0.41
N VAL A 57 -0.19 -8.91 1.52
CA VAL A 57 -0.95 -10.17 1.61
C VAL A 57 -1.83 -10.10 2.85
N VAL A 58 -3.12 -10.41 2.70
CA VAL A 58 -4.11 -10.38 3.78
C VAL A 58 -4.30 -11.79 4.34
N SER A 59 -4.43 -11.92 5.67
CA SER A 59 -4.75 -13.19 6.32
C SER A 59 -6.13 -13.71 5.87
N THR A 60 -6.33 -15.03 5.93
CA THR A 60 -7.61 -15.66 5.55
C THR A 60 -8.81 -15.15 6.35
N ASP A 61 -8.60 -14.75 7.60
CA ASP A 61 -9.63 -14.15 8.46
C ASP A 61 -9.77 -12.63 8.30
N GLY A 62 -8.95 -12.00 7.45
CA GLY A 62 -9.00 -10.56 7.16
C GLY A 62 -8.54 -9.66 8.30
N LYS A 63 -7.97 -10.20 9.39
CA LYS A 63 -7.55 -9.42 10.56
C LYS A 63 -6.15 -8.84 10.44
N TYR A 64 -5.31 -9.42 9.60
CA TYR A 64 -3.93 -9.00 9.43
C TYR A 64 -3.58 -8.80 7.97
N MET A 65 -2.60 -7.94 7.75
CA MET A 65 -1.88 -7.83 6.48
C MET A 65 -0.39 -7.93 6.77
N SER A 66 0.31 -8.80 6.06
CA SER A 66 1.77 -8.73 5.95
C SER A 66 2.13 -7.91 4.71
N PHE A 67 3.17 -7.10 4.80
CA PHE A 67 3.66 -6.32 3.67
C PHE A 67 5.16 -6.07 3.75
N GLN A 68 5.74 -5.71 2.62
CA GLN A 68 7.16 -5.42 2.48
C GLN A 68 7.45 -3.95 2.78
N PHE A 69 8.42 -3.68 3.64
CA PHE A 69 9.08 -2.38 3.73
C PHE A 69 10.18 -2.29 2.68
N ALA A 70 10.20 -1.21 1.92
CA ALA A 70 11.14 -1.00 0.82
C ALA A 70 11.55 0.47 0.73
N ASN A 71 12.59 0.74 -0.08
CA ASN A 71 13.09 2.09 -0.31
C ASN A 71 12.65 2.63 -1.67
N THR A 72 12.35 3.93 -1.75
CA THR A 72 11.94 4.60 -3.01
C THR A 72 13.03 4.59 -4.09
N ALA A 73 14.31 4.42 -3.72
CA ALA A 73 15.43 4.34 -4.66
C ALA A 73 15.58 2.96 -5.33
N ASP A 74 14.94 1.93 -4.78
CA ASP A 74 15.14 0.57 -5.27
C ASP A 74 14.11 0.17 -6.34
N PRO A 75 14.49 -0.74 -7.26
CA PRO A 75 13.54 -1.41 -8.14
C PRO A 75 12.40 -2.09 -7.38
N ALA A 76 11.28 -2.31 -8.07
CA ALA A 76 10.16 -3.08 -7.54
C ALA A 76 10.62 -4.51 -7.15
N GLY A 77 10.15 -4.99 -5.99
CA GLY A 77 10.49 -6.31 -5.44
C GLY A 77 11.63 -6.32 -4.42
N VAL A 78 12.49 -5.29 -4.36
CA VAL A 78 13.51 -5.17 -3.29
C VAL A 78 12.86 -4.75 -1.98
N GLY A 79 13.20 -5.43 -0.89
CA GLY A 79 12.63 -5.20 0.44
C GLY A 79 13.59 -5.48 1.57
N TYR A 80 13.38 -4.78 2.69
CA TYR A 80 14.26 -4.81 3.87
C TYR A 80 13.57 -5.41 5.11
N GLY A 81 12.36 -5.92 4.96
CA GLY A 81 11.64 -6.56 6.04
C GLY A 81 10.17 -6.77 5.72
N ILE A 82 9.56 -7.69 6.45
CA ILE A 82 8.11 -7.92 6.42
C ILE A 82 7.52 -7.37 7.72
N LEU A 83 6.56 -6.47 7.58
CA LEU A 83 5.81 -5.92 8.71
C LEU A 83 4.41 -6.50 8.76
N LEU A 84 3.84 -6.53 9.97
CA LEU A 84 2.47 -6.95 10.22
C LEU A 84 1.61 -5.74 10.57
N TYR A 85 0.51 -5.58 9.86
CA TYR A 85 -0.53 -4.59 10.11
C TYR A 85 -1.78 -5.32 10.65
N THR A 86 -2.41 -4.77 11.69
CA THR A 86 -3.66 -5.30 12.26
C THR A 86 -4.84 -4.42 11.87
N PHE A 87 -5.85 -5.01 11.25
CA PHE A 87 -7.10 -4.33 10.93
C PHE A 87 -8.01 -4.29 12.16
N GLY A 88 -8.48 -3.10 12.53
CA GLY A 88 -9.39 -2.90 13.66
C GLY A 88 -8.68 -3.00 15.00
N LYS A 89 -8.30 -1.85 15.54
CA LYS A 89 -8.31 -1.63 16.99
C LYS A 89 -9.56 -0.85 17.34
#